data_AF-A0A350JNG4-F1
#
_entry.id   AF-A0A350JNG4-F1
#
_cell.length_a   1.000
_cell.length_b   1.000
_cell.length_c   1.000
_cell.angle_alpha   90.00
_cell.angle_beta   90.00
_cell.angle_gamma   90.00
#
_symmetry.space_group_name_H-M   'P 1'
#
loop_
_entity.id
_entity.type
_entity.pdbx_description
1 polymer ?
#
loop_
_entity_poly.entity_id
_entity_poly.type
_entity_poly.pdbx_seq_one_letter_code
_entity_poly.pdbx_strand_id
1 'polypeptide(L)'
;MDTIDKVIAERFLEDPTSIDLSEYKVLDDNAADLLSTFHKSTGGGGKLDLSGLLEISVKSAKALAKTRNTTLWLNGLNNISDDVAKALSKQKNGGLSLNGLTQLSTQVAGYLSESSAGSIALDGLKQLSVEVAYEMSHYEGNLSWNGLEELSPESARALSYFEWTLYLDGLLEISDQAAQELSKFKGWSLHLNGLTAVSDYTAESLSQIEKGEICLNGLANLSAEAAKAFSRSACSFSLDGVTNLCAEAAKALSYSKNMISLLGLTQVSGNIKELLSKNELISLQDE
;
A
#
# COMPACT_ATOMS: atom_id res chain seq x y z
N MET A 1 -12.43 -16.68 27.08
CA MET A 1 -11.98 -15.85 25.95
C MET A 1 -12.92 -14.67 25.90
N ASP A 2 -12.39 -13.47 25.71
CA ASP A 2 -13.21 -12.27 25.63
C ASP A 2 -13.98 -12.29 24.31
N THR A 3 -15.30 -12.37 24.39
CA THR A 3 -16.21 -12.49 23.25
C THR A 3 -16.97 -11.20 23.04
N ILE A 4 -16.99 -10.71 21.81
CA ILE A 4 -17.94 -9.69 21.36
C ILE A 4 -19.30 -10.37 21.23
N ASP A 5 -20.10 -10.26 22.28
CA ASP A 5 -21.50 -10.69 22.26
C ASP A 5 -22.42 -9.52 21.86
N LYS A 6 -23.72 -9.80 21.87
CA LYS A 6 -24.74 -8.81 21.55
C LYS A 6 -24.66 -7.55 22.44
N VAL A 7 -24.42 -7.71 23.74
CA VAL A 7 -24.37 -6.58 24.69
C VAL A 7 -23.17 -5.70 24.40
N ILE A 8 -22.02 -6.31 24.11
CA ILE A 8 -20.80 -5.59 23.72
C ILE A 8 -21.02 -4.83 22.41
N ALA A 9 -21.61 -5.46 21.40
CA ALA A 9 -21.89 -4.83 20.12
C ALA A 9 -22.88 -3.64 20.25
N GLU A 10 -23.96 -3.79 21.04
CA GLU A 10 -24.92 -2.71 21.29
C GLU A 10 -24.25 -1.51 21.98
N ARG A 11 -23.43 -1.77 23.02
CA ARG A 11 -22.68 -0.71 23.71
C ARG A 11 -21.72 0.03 22.78
N PHE A 12 -21.01 -0.68 21.90
CA PHE A 12 -20.14 -0.06 20.90
C PHE A 12 -20.92 0.81 19.91
N LEU A 13 -22.10 0.36 19.47
CA LEU A 13 -22.94 1.13 18.54
C LEU A 13 -23.54 2.39 19.18
N GLU A 14 -23.83 2.35 20.48
CA GLU A 14 -24.29 3.52 21.25
C GLU A 14 -23.16 4.54 21.45
N ASP A 15 -21.97 4.09 21.83
CA ASP A 15 -20.78 4.91 22.00
C ASP A 15 -19.52 4.14 21.58
N PRO A 16 -19.01 4.36 20.35
CA PRO A 16 -17.81 3.70 19.84
C PRO A 16 -16.53 3.98 20.62
N THR A 17 -16.53 4.98 21.52
CA THR A 17 -15.39 5.30 22.39
C THR A 17 -15.45 4.58 23.74
N SER A 18 -16.61 3.99 24.08
CA SER A 18 -16.84 3.34 25.37
C SER A 18 -16.19 1.96 25.50
N ILE A 19 -15.82 1.35 24.37
CA ILE A 19 -15.30 -0.01 24.32
C ILE A 19 -14.33 -0.19 23.15
N ASP A 20 -13.19 -0.80 23.45
CA ASP A 20 -12.21 -1.19 22.43
C ASP A 20 -12.48 -2.63 21.97
N LEU A 21 -13.09 -2.78 20.79
CA LEU A 21 -13.39 -4.09 20.22
C LEU A 21 -12.12 -4.87 19.82
N SER A 22 -10.96 -4.21 19.69
CA SER A 22 -9.70 -4.86 19.32
C SER A 22 -9.09 -5.68 20.46
N GLU A 23 -9.60 -5.56 21.69
CA GLU A 23 -9.17 -6.39 22.81
C GLU A 23 -9.79 -7.80 22.77
N TYR A 24 -10.94 -7.96 22.10
CA TYR A 24 -11.72 -9.19 22.08
C TYR A 24 -11.21 -10.20 21.06
N LYS A 25 -11.33 -11.49 21.39
CA LYS A 25 -10.73 -12.60 20.60
C LYS A 25 -11.74 -13.40 19.79
N VAL A 26 -13.02 -13.35 20.17
CA VAL A 26 -14.09 -14.14 19.56
C VAL A 26 -15.26 -13.22 19.22
N LEU A 27 -15.93 -13.47 18.10
CA LEU A 27 -17.12 -12.73 17.65
C LEU A 27 -18.33 -13.67 17.58
N ASP A 28 -19.40 -13.33 18.29
CA ASP A 28 -20.70 -13.98 18.12
C ASP A 28 -21.35 -13.54 16.79
N ASP A 29 -22.04 -14.46 16.12
CA ASP A 29 -22.67 -14.17 14.82
C ASP A 29 -23.76 -13.10 14.92
N ASN A 30 -24.52 -13.03 16.02
CA ASN A 30 -25.54 -11.99 16.18
C ASN A 30 -24.90 -10.63 16.46
N ALA A 31 -23.77 -10.63 17.18
CA ALA A 31 -22.96 -9.43 17.37
C ALA A 31 -22.40 -8.92 16.05
N ALA A 32 -21.94 -9.81 15.17
CA ALA A 32 -21.48 -9.46 13.82
C ALA A 32 -22.59 -8.79 12.97
N ASP A 33 -23.82 -9.31 13.05
CA ASP A 33 -24.97 -8.70 12.36
C ASP A 33 -25.27 -7.29 12.89
N LEU A 34 -25.16 -7.05 14.21
CA LEU A 34 -25.29 -5.71 14.77
C LEU A 34 -24.16 -4.78 14.31
N LEU A 35 -22.91 -5.20 14.45
CA LEU A 35 -21.76 -4.41 14.03
C LEU A 35 -21.78 -4.09 12.53
N SER A 36 -22.46 -4.90 11.70
CA SER A 36 -22.62 -4.62 10.28
C SER A 36 -23.37 -3.32 9.97
N THR A 37 -24.15 -2.80 10.92
CA THR A 37 -24.86 -1.52 10.78
C THR A 37 -23.98 -0.31 11.12
N PHE A 38 -22.77 -0.54 11.62
CA PHE A 38 -21.85 0.53 11.95
C PHE A 38 -21.43 1.31 10.70
N HIS A 39 -21.70 2.61 10.72
CA HIS A 39 -21.27 3.56 9.72
C HIS A 39 -20.96 4.89 10.41
N LYS A 40 -19.92 5.58 9.98
CA LYS A 40 -19.61 6.91 10.51
C LYS A 40 -20.57 7.93 9.89
N SER A 41 -21.25 8.73 10.72
CA SER A 41 -22.28 9.68 10.28
C SER A 41 -21.71 10.96 9.63
N THR A 42 -20.41 11.21 9.76
CA THR A 42 -19.75 12.44 9.27
C THR A 42 -18.64 12.10 8.28
N GLY A 43 -18.59 12.84 7.16
CA GLY A 43 -17.68 12.65 6.02
C GLY A 43 -16.26 12.25 6.41
N GLY A 44 -15.91 11.01 6.05
CA GLY A 44 -14.69 10.30 6.42
C GLY A 44 -15.06 8.83 6.64
N GLY A 45 -14.34 7.90 6.01
CA GLY A 45 -14.65 6.47 6.15
C GLY A 45 -14.71 6.04 7.63
N GLY A 46 -15.69 5.20 7.99
CA GLY A 46 -15.73 4.58 9.30
C GLY A 46 -14.54 3.64 9.51
N LYS A 47 -14.12 3.42 10.75
CA LYS A 47 -13.18 2.37 11.12
C LYS A 47 -13.86 1.44 12.10
N LEU A 48 -13.96 0.16 11.76
CA LEU A 48 -14.41 -0.89 12.68
C LEU A 48 -13.21 -1.77 13.00
N ASP A 49 -12.64 -1.55 14.19
CA ASP A 49 -11.44 -2.26 14.63
C ASP A 49 -11.79 -3.57 15.33
N LEU A 50 -11.56 -4.69 14.64
CA LEU A 50 -11.75 -6.04 15.13
C LEU A 50 -10.42 -6.80 15.11
N SER A 51 -9.30 -6.09 15.22
CA SER A 51 -7.95 -6.64 15.09
C SER A 51 -7.61 -7.66 16.19
N GLY A 52 -8.40 -7.74 17.26
CA GLY A 52 -8.23 -8.76 18.29
C GLY A 52 -8.69 -10.15 17.89
N LEU A 53 -9.61 -10.25 16.91
CA LEU A 53 -10.23 -11.51 16.55
C LEU A 53 -9.21 -12.46 15.95
N LEU A 54 -9.18 -13.70 16.46
CA LEU A 54 -8.26 -14.74 16.01
C LEU A 54 -8.87 -15.61 14.90
N GLU A 55 -10.20 -15.70 14.89
CA GLU A 55 -10.99 -16.40 13.88
C GLU A 55 -12.36 -15.72 13.74
N ILE A 56 -13.00 -15.90 12.58
CA ILE A 56 -14.39 -15.53 12.35
C ILE A 56 -15.12 -16.65 11.61
N SER A 57 -16.40 -16.81 11.92
CA SER A 57 -17.26 -17.74 11.18
C SER A 57 -17.58 -17.17 9.79
N VAL A 58 -18.02 -18.04 8.87
CA VAL A 58 -18.54 -17.62 7.56
C VAL A 58 -19.78 -16.72 7.71
N LYS A 59 -20.61 -16.92 8.75
CA LYS A 59 -21.79 -16.08 9.00
C LYS A 59 -21.37 -14.69 9.46
N SER A 60 -20.41 -14.61 10.39
CA SER A 60 -19.81 -13.35 10.82
C SER A 60 -19.16 -12.61 9.66
N ALA A 61 -18.37 -13.29 8.81
CA ALA A 61 -17.78 -12.69 7.62
C ALA A 61 -18.84 -12.12 6.65
N LYS A 62 -19.93 -12.86 6.40
CA LYS A 62 -21.06 -12.39 5.57
C LYS A 62 -21.78 -11.19 6.19
N ALA A 63 -21.89 -11.14 7.51
CA ALA A 63 -22.49 -10.01 8.22
C ALA A 63 -21.60 -8.77 8.09
N LEU A 64 -20.31 -8.89 8.44
CA LEU A 64 -19.34 -7.80 8.38
C LEU A 64 -19.16 -7.24 6.95
N ALA A 65 -19.23 -8.08 5.93
CA ALA A 65 -19.18 -7.64 4.52
C ALA A 65 -20.36 -6.74 4.11
N LYS A 66 -21.42 -6.61 4.91
CA LYS A 66 -22.52 -5.66 4.65
C LYS A 66 -22.17 -4.23 5.07
N THR A 67 -21.09 -4.04 5.86
CA THR A 67 -20.61 -2.70 6.23
C THR A 67 -20.29 -1.89 4.98
N ARG A 68 -20.59 -0.58 5.02
CA ARG A 68 -20.40 0.33 3.88
C ARG A 68 -19.60 1.53 4.30
N ASN A 69 -18.69 1.97 3.44
CA ASN A 69 -17.84 3.13 3.67
C ASN A 69 -17.05 3.03 4.99
N THR A 70 -16.76 1.80 5.42
CA THR A 70 -16.05 1.49 6.66
C THR A 70 -14.88 0.59 6.32
N THR A 71 -13.71 0.89 6.88
CA THR A 71 -12.56 -0.01 6.83
C THR A 71 -12.69 -1.04 7.94
N LEU A 72 -12.73 -2.32 7.57
CA LEU A 72 -12.71 -3.45 8.51
C LEU A 72 -11.27 -3.80 8.83
N TRP A 73 -10.90 -3.75 10.11
CA TRP A 73 -9.57 -4.20 10.55
C TRP A 73 -9.72 -5.55 11.22
N LEU A 74 -9.14 -6.58 10.61
CA LEU A 74 -9.19 -7.97 11.04
C LEU A 74 -7.77 -8.52 11.19
N ASN A 75 -6.86 -7.68 11.73
CA ASN A 75 -5.42 -7.94 11.75
C ASN A 75 -4.99 -9.08 12.69
N GLY A 76 -5.89 -9.59 13.53
CA GLY A 76 -5.63 -10.77 14.36
C GLY A 76 -5.85 -12.10 13.63
N LEU A 77 -6.46 -12.07 12.44
CA LEU A 77 -6.67 -13.26 11.61
C LEU A 77 -5.34 -13.65 10.96
N ASN A 78 -4.74 -14.74 11.45
CA ASN A 78 -3.50 -15.28 10.89
C ASN A 78 -3.72 -16.23 9.70
N ASN A 79 -4.95 -16.70 9.54
CA ASN A 79 -5.39 -17.49 8.38
C ASN A 79 -6.90 -17.30 8.18
N ILE A 80 -7.38 -17.45 6.94
CA ILE A 80 -8.81 -17.47 6.61
C ILE A 80 -9.12 -18.62 5.66
N SER A 81 -10.31 -19.19 5.77
CA SER A 81 -10.79 -20.17 4.79
C SER A 81 -11.25 -19.50 3.50
N ASP A 82 -11.31 -20.27 2.42
CA ASP A 82 -11.89 -19.89 1.14
C ASP A 82 -13.29 -19.27 1.28
N ASP A 83 -14.15 -19.86 2.11
CA ASP A 83 -15.51 -19.37 2.34
C ASP A 83 -15.55 -18.03 3.10
N VAL A 84 -14.60 -17.80 4.01
CA VAL A 84 -14.45 -16.52 4.72
C VAL A 84 -13.94 -15.45 3.76
N ALA A 85 -12.91 -15.76 2.95
CA ALA A 85 -12.37 -14.86 1.94
C ALA A 85 -13.46 -14.44 0.93
N LYS A 86 -14.22 -15.41 0.40
CA LYS A 86 -15.34 -15.19 -0.51
C LYS A 86 -16.48 -14.40 0.12
N ALA A 87 -16.68 -14.50 1.43
CA ALA A 87 -17.67 -13.71 2.13
C ALA A 87 -17.20 -12.25 2.28
N LEU A 88 -15.96 -12.04 2.72
CA LEU A 88 -15.36 -10.72 2.92
C LEU A 88 -15.19 -9.95 1.60
N SER A 89 -14.87 -10.62 0.49
CA SER A 89 -14.70 -9.95 -0.80
C SER A 89 -15.94 -9.21 -1.29
N LYS A 90 -17.12 -9.58 -0.78
CA LYS A 90 -18.41 -8.92 -1.10
C LYS A 90 -18.60 -7.58 -0.43
N GLN A 91 -17.67 -7.15 0.43
CA GLN A 91 -17.69 -5.81 1.01
C GLN A 91 -17.66 -4.77 -0.11
N LYS A 92 -18.56 -3.78 0.00
CA LYS A 92 -18.68 -2.70 -0.98
C LYS A 92 -18.34 -1.38 -0.33
N ASN A 93 -17.37 -0.68 -0.91
CA ASN A 93 -16.91 0.63 -0.48
C ASN A 93 -16.33 0.62 0.97
N GLY A 94 -15.12 1.13 1.13
CA GLY A 94 -14.36 1.00 2.38
C GLY A 94 -13.04 0.27 2.11
N GLY A 95 -12.46 -0.32 3.14
CA GLY A 95 -11.23 -1.11 3.01
C GLY A 95 -11.26 -2.37 3.87
N LEU A 96 -10.32 -3.25 3.61
CA LEU A 96 -10.14 -4.50 4.33
C LEU A 96 -8.68 -4.65 4.75
N SER A 97 -8.41 -4.64 6.05
CA SER A 97 -7.07 -4.85 6.60
C SER A 97 -7.00 -6.26 7.20
N LEU A 98 -6.13 -7.07 6.62
CA LEU A 98 -5.86 -8.47 6.94
C LEU A 98 -4.37 -8.66 7.20
N ASN A 99 -3.74 -7.69 7.89
CA ASN A 99 -2.29 -7.65 8.11
C ASN A 99 -1.78 -8.79 9.02
N GLY A 100 -2.66 -9.57 9.63
CA GLY A 100 -2.28 -10.80 10.35
C GLY A 100 -1.96 -11.97 9.42
N LEU A 101 -2.43 -11.96 8.17
CA LEU A 101 -2.19 -13.04 7.23
C LEU A 101 -0.72 -13.08 6.84
N THR A 102 -0.04 -14.16 7.20
CA THR A 102 1.38 -14.39 6.84
C THR A 102 1.56 -15.23 5.58
N GLN A 103 0.49 -15.86 5.10
CA GLN A 103 0.43 -16.62 3.85
C GLN A 103 -0.93 -16.43 3.19
N LEU A 104 -0.96 -16.58 1.86
CA LEU A 104 -2.19 -16.51 1.06
C LEU A 104 -2.20 -17.67 0.07
N SER A 105 -3.31 -18.41 0.00
CA SER A 105 -3.51 -19.38 -1.08
C SER A 105 -3.91 -18.65 -2.36
N THR A 106 -3.65 -19.24 -3.52
CA THR A 106 -4.12 -18.71 -4.82
C THR A 106 -5.64 -18.54 -4.84
N GLN A 107 -6.39 -19.45 -4.21
CA GLN A 107 -7.85 -19.37 -4.20
C GLN A 107 -8.38 -18.24 -3.32
N VAL A 108 -7.75 -18.00 -2.15
CA VAL A 108 -8.07 -16.83 -1.32
C VAL A 108 -7.72 -15.54 -2.07
N ALA A 109 -6.56 -15.48 -2.73
CA ALA A 109 -6.16 -14.35 -3.57
C ALA A 109 -7.19 -14.06 -4.68
N GLY A 110 -7.65 -15.09 -5.39
CA GLY A 110 -8.69 -14.95 -6.42
C GLY A 110 -10.01 -14.43 -5.88
N TYR A 111 -10.43 -14.82 -4.67
CA TYR A 111 -11.62 -14.21 -4.07
C TYR A 111 -11.42 -12.75 -3.66
N LEU A 112 -10.24 -12.41 -3.13
CA LEU A 112 -9.94 -11.04 -2.71
C LEU A 112 -9.76 -10.10 -3.92
N SER A 113 -9.25 -10.59 -5.05
CA SER A 113 -9.11 -9.79 -6.27
C SER A 113 -10.45 -9.41 -6.89
N GLU A 114 -11.49 -10.23 -6.69
CA GLU A 114 -12.88 -9.89 -7.06
C GLU A 114 -13.52 -8.84 -6.13
N SER A 115 -12.83 -8.38 -5.08
CA SER A 115 -13.41 -7.46 -4.12
C SER A 115 -13.65 -6.06 -4.69
N SER A 116 -14.75 -5.43 -4.26
CA SER A 116 -15.04 -4.02 -4.52
C SER A 116 -14.67 -3.10 -3.34
N ALA A 117 -13.84 -3.58 -2.40
CA ALA A 117 -13.21 -2.72 -1.42
C ALA A 117 -12.28 -1.72 -2.16
N GLY A 118 -12.19 -0.48 -1.68
CA GLY A 118 -11.28 0.52 -2.25
C GLY A 118 -9.81 0.30 -1.86
N SER A 119 -9.56 -0.46 -0.79
CA SER A 119 -8.23 -0.92 -0.44
C SER A 119 -8.23 -2.27 0.27
N ILE A 120 -7.16 -3.04 0.04
CA ILE A 120 -6.83 -4.26 0.78
C ILE A 120 -5.40 -4.12 1.32
N ALA A 121 -5.24 -4.32 2.63
CA ALA A 121 -3.94 -4.37 3.27
C ALA A 121 -3.63 -5.80 3.72
N LEU A 122 -2.45 -6.30 3.31
CA LEU A 122 -1.94 -7.64 3.54
C LEU A 122 -0.47 -7.55 3.98
N ASP A 123 -0.17 -6.61 4.87
CA ASP A 123 1.20 -6.29 5.29
C ASP A 123 1.85 -7.37 6.20
N GLY A 124 1.13 -8.45 6.51
CA GLY A 124 1.68 -9.62 7.18
C GLY A 124 2.46 -10.55 6.25
N LEU A 125 2.25 -10.45 4.93
CA LEU A 125 2.93 -11.29 3.95
C LEU A 125 4.39 -10.89 3.83
N LYS A 126 5.29 -11.84 4.09
CA LYS A 126 6.75 -11.67 3.98
C LYS A 126 7.30 -12.06 2.61
N GLN A 127 6.63 -13.02 1.97
CA GLN A 127 6.96 -13.53 0.65
C GLN A 127 5.70 -13.58 -0.20
N LEU A 128 5.90 -13.52 -1.52
CA LEU A 128 4.82 -13.52 -2.51
C LEU A 128 5.05 -14.65 -3.51
N SER A 129 4.06 -15.53 -3.68
CA SER A 129 4.08 -16.50 -4.78
C SER A 129 3.66 -15.83 -6.09
N VAL A 130 4.13 -16.37 -7.21
CA VAL A 130 3.81 -15.84 -8.55
C VAL A 130 2.31 -15.93 -8.81
N GLU A 131 1.65 -17.00 -8.38
CA GLU A 131 0.22 -17.21 -8.55
C GLU A 131 -0.59 -16.19 -7.73
N VAL A 132 -0.19 -15.92 -6.49
CA VAL A 132 -0.84 -14.88 -5.67
C VAL A 132 -0.66 -13.50 -6.28
N ALA A 133 0.56 -13.17 -6.74
CA ALA A 133 0.84 -11.92 -7.43
C ALA A 133 -0.04 -11.74 -8.67
N TYR A 134 -0.22 -12.82 -9.45
CA TYR A 134 -1.03 -12.82 -10.66
C TYR A 134 -2.53 -12.65 -10.37
N GLU A 135 -3.09 -13.39 -9.42
CA GLU A 135 -4.50 -13.23 -9.04
C GLU A 135 -4.77 -11.80 -8.54
N MET A 136 -3.92 -11.30 -7.66
CA MET A 136 -4.09 -9.96 -7.06
C MET A 136 -3.77 -8.82 -8.04
N SER A 137 -3.08 -9.07 -9.17
CA SER A 137 -2.85 -8.04 -10.19
C SER A 137 -4.16 -7.57 -10.86
N HIS A 138 -5.24 -8.34 -10.70
CA HIS A 138 -6.57 -8.03 -11.25
C HIS A 138 -7.47 -7.27 -10.26
N TYR A 139 -7.00 -7.04 -9.03
CA TYR A 139 -7.76 -6.31 -8.03
C TYR A 139 -7.92 -4.83 -8.43
N GLU A 140 -9.17 -4.34 -8.41
CA GLU A 140 -9.51 -2.96 -8.79
C GLU A 140 -9.57 -2.01 -7.58
N GLY A 141 -8.46 -1.90 -6.85
CA GLY A 141 -8.34 -1.01 -5.70
C GLY A 141 -6.90 -0.91 -5.20
N ASN A 142 -6.67 -0.14 -4.14
CA ASN A 142 -5.32 0.05 -3.62
C ASN A 142 -4.84 -1.17 -2.81
N LEU A 143 -3.66 -1.68 -3.12
CA LEU A 143 -3.12 -2.89 -2.51
C LEU A 143 -1.86 -2.60 -1.69
N SER A 144 -1.86 -3.00 -0.42
CA SER A 144 -0.70 -2.85 0.47
C SER A 144 -0.07 -4.20 0.79
N TRP A 145 1.22 -4.30 0.49
CA TRP A 145 2.12 -5.39 0.86
C TRP A 145 3.41 -4.84 1.45
N ASN A 146 3.29 -3.90 2.38
CA ASN A 146 4.43 -3.27 3.05
C ASN A 146 5.20 -4.23 3.96
N GLY A 147 4.71 -5.46 4.13
CA GLY A 147 5.42 -6.52 4.83
C GLY A 147 6.44 -7.28 4.00
N LEU A 148 6.38 -7.19 2.67
CA LEU A 148 7.21 -7.99 1.78
C LEU A 148 8.69 -7.63 1.95
N GLU A 149 9.51 -8.66 2.09
CA GLU A 149 10.96 -8.52 2.29
C GLU A 149 11.73 -8.70 0.97
N GLU A 150 11.15 -9.43 0.03
CA GLU A 150 11.72 -9.68 -1.29
C GLU A 150 10.66 -9.65 -2.40
N LEU A 151 11.08 -9.31 -3.62
CA LEU A 151 10.25 -9.37 -4.81
C LEU A 151 11.01 -10.09 -5.93
N SER A 152 10.55 -11.29 -6.30
CA SER A 152 11.10 -12.03 -7.43
C SER A 152 10.74 -11.39 -8.76
N PRO A 153 11.57 -11.54 -9.82
CA PRO A 153 11.25 -11.04 -11.16
C PRO A 153 9.92 -11.56 -11.70
N GLU A 154 9.57 -12.80 -11.42
CA GLU A 154 8.31 -13.42 -11.87
C GLU A 154 7.10 -12.77 -11.20
N SER A 155 7.20 -12.46 -9.91
CA SER A 155 6.14 -11.74 -9.17
C SER A 155 6.06 -10.28 -9.62
N ALA A 156 7.20 -9.61 -9.79
CA ALA A 156 7.27 -8.26 -10.36
C ALA A 156 6.59 -8.17 -11.74
N ARG A 157 6.81 -9.17 -12.59
CA ARG A 157 6.15 -9.27 -13.91
C ARG A 157 4.64 -9.42 -13.78
N ALA A 158 4.16 -10.23 -12.85
CA ALA A 158 2.72 -10.33 -12.59
C ALA A 158 2.14 -8.99 -12.11
N LEU A 159 2.83 -8.29 -11.22
CA LEU A 159 2.40 -6.99 -10.70
C LEU A 159 2.50 -5.86 -11.72
N SER A 160 3.26 -6.03 -12.81
CA SER A 160 3.30 -5.03 -13.89
C SER A 160 1.92 -4.80 -14.54
N TYR A 161 0.99 -5.75 -14.43
CA TYR A 161 -0.38 -5.63 -14.92
C TYR A 161 -1.31 -4.85 -13.98
N PHE A 162 -0.89 -4.57 -12.75
CA PHE A 162 -1.71 -3.88 -11.76
C PHE A 162 -1.90 -2.40 -12.13
N GLU A 163 -3.13 -1.90 -12.03
CA GLU A 163 -3.52 -0.59 -12.57
C GLU A 163 -3.82 0.49 -11.51
N TRP A 164 -3.73 0.14 -10.23
CA TRP A 164 -4.06 1.03 -9.10
C TRP A 164 -2.82 1.42 -8.30
N THR A 165 -2.98 1.81 -7.02
CA THR A 165 -1.86 2.13 -6.13
C THR A 165 -1.34 0.87 -5.46
N LEU A 166 -0.05 0.61 -5.61
CA LEU A 166 0.63 -0.53 -5.02
C LEU A 166 1.66 -0.06 -3.99
N TYR A 167 1.53 -0.55 -2.75
CA TYR A 167 2.48 -0.25 -1.67
C TYR A 167 3.38 -1.45 -1.40
N LEU A 168 4.69 -1.24 -1.57
CA LEU A 168 5.77 -2.21 -1.34
C LEU A 168 6.86 -1.58 -0.46
N ASP A 169 6.46 -0.74 0.51
CA ASP A 169 7.38 0.05 1.33
C ASP A 169 8.26 -0.81 2.26
N GLY A 170 8.00 -2.11 2.39
CA GLY A 170 8.84 -3.05 3.12
C GLY A 170 10.10 -3.49 2.40
N LEU A 171 10.15 -3.32 1.06
CA LEU A 171 11.30 -3.72 0.26
C LEU A 171 12.46 -2.76 0.53
N LEU A 172 13.55 -3.28 1.10
CA LEU A 172 14.77 -2.50 1.36
C LEU A 172 15.70 -2.43 0.14
N GLU A 173 15.59 -3.42 -0.74
CA GLU A 173 16.25 -3.52 -2.04
C GLU A 173 15.34 -4.22 -3.06
N ILE A 174 15.59 -3.98 -4.35
CA ILE A 174 15.03 -4.77 -5.45
C ILE A 174 16.15 -5.16 -6.40
N SER A 175 16.04 -6.34 -7.00
CA SER A 175 16.98 -6.76 -8.03
C SER A 175 16.77 -5.98 -9.33
N ASP A 176 17.84 -5.81 -10.11
CA ASP A 176 17.78 -5.23 -11.45
C ASP A 176 16.74 -5.94 -12.35
N GLN A 177 16.61 -7.27 -12.23
CA GLN A 177 15.62 -8.05 -12.99
C GLN A 177 14.18 -7.74 -12.55
N ALA A 178 13.93 -7.61 -11.24
CA ALA A 178 12.60 -7.21 -10.75
C ALA A 178 12.26 -5.77 -11.17
N ALA A 179 13.22 -4.84 -11.09
CA ALA A 179 13.06 -3.48 -11.59
C ALA A 179 12.76 -3.45 -13.10
N GLN A 180 13.43 -4.29 -13.89
CA GLN A 180 13.17 -4.42 -15.32
C GLN A 180 11.74 -4.91 -15.60
N GLU A 181 11.19 -5.83 -14.82
CA GLU A 181 9.80 -6.26 -15.01
C GLU A 181 8.80 -5.20 -14.54
N LEU A 182 9.08 -4.50 -13.44
CA LEU A 182 8.28 -3.36 -12.95
C LEU A 182 8.31 -2.16 -13.90
N SER A 183 9.29 -2.05 -14.80
CA SER A 183 9.32 -0.98 -15.82
C SER A 183 8.05 -0.92 -16.68
N LYS A 184 7.29 -2.02 -16.74
CA LYS A 184 6.01 -2.15 -17.47
C LYS A 184 4.79 -1.86 -16.61
N PHE A 185 4.98 -1.44 -15.35
CA PHE A 185 3.90 -1.16 -14.41
C PHE A 185 2.92 -0.13 -14.98
N LYS A 186 1.63 -0.42 -14.86
CA LYS A 186 0.55 0.39 -15.45
C LYS A 186 -0.26 1.17 -14.43
N GLY A 187 0.10 1.06 -13.15
CA GLY A 187 -0.63 1.63 -12.05
C GLY A 187 -0.55 3.14 -11.97
N TRP A 188 -1.34 3.70 -11.06
CA TRP A 188 -1.36 5.14 -10.80
C TRP A 188 -0.21 5.57 -9.89
N SER A 189 0.14 4.74 -8.92
CA SER A 189 1.26 5.01 -8.02
C SER A 189 1.91 3.72 -7.55
N LEU A 190 3.24 3.73 -7.50
CA LEU A 190 4.08 2.66 -6.97
C LEU A 190 4.90 3.20 -5.80
N HIS A 191 4.64 2.68 -4.60
CA HIS A 191 5.36 3.06 -3.40
C HIS A 191 6.44 2.03 -3.08
N LEU A 192 7.68 2.50 -3.05
CA LEU A 192 8.91 1.76 -2.78
C LEU A 192 9.75 2.52 -1.74
N ASN A 193 9.10 3.12 -0.73
CA ASN A 193 9.76 4.02 0.21
C ASN A 193 10.75 3.30 1.15
N GLY A 194 10.73 1.97 1.20
CA GLY A 194 11.73 1.19 1.93
C GLY A 194 13.10 1.14 1.25
N LEU A 195 13.18 1.42 -0.06
CA LEU A 195 14.43 1.37 -0.80
C LEU A 195 15.40 2.42 -0.27
N THR A 196 16.53 1.96 0.27
CA THR A 196 17.56 2.84 0.85
C THR A 196 18.65 3.21 -0.16
N ALA A 197 18.77 2.44 -1.24
CA ALA A 197 19.64 2.69 -2.37
C ALA A 197 19.01 2.13 -3.66
N VAL A 198 19.39 2.70 -4.80
CA VAL A 198 19.09 2.16 -6.13
C VAL A 198 20.36 2.14 -6.96
N SER A 199 20.55 1.07 -7.75
CA SER A 199 21.58 1.05 -8.79
C SER A 199 21.18 1.99 -9.94
N ASP A 200 22.15 2.40 -10.76
CA ASP A 200 21.87 3.17 -11.98
C ASP A 200 20.96 2.39 -12.94
N TYR A 201 21.09 1.06 -12.98
CA TYR A 201 20.24 0.18 -13.80
C TYR A 201 18.80 0.12 -13.27
N THR A 202 18.63 -0.01 -11.96
CA THR A 202 17.32 0.01 -11.31
C THR A 202 16.64 1.37 -11.53
N ALA A 203 17.37 2.47 -11.38
CA ALA A 203 16.85 3.81 -11.66
C ALA A 203 16.44 3.97 -13.13
N GLU A 204 17.28 3.51 -14.07
CA GLU A 204 16.93 3.51 -15.51
C GLU A 204 15.66 2.68 -15.77
N SER A 205 15.54 1.49 -15.18
CA SER A 205 14.38 0.62 -15.37
C SER A 205 13.09 1.24 -14.82
N LEU A 206 13.12 1.78 -13.60
CA LEU A 206 11.95 2.46 -13.00
C LEU A 206 11.58 3.73 -13.79
N SER A 207 12.56 4.42 -14.40
CA SER A 207 12.29 5.61 -15.21
C SER A 207 11.52 5.33 -16.50
N GLN A 208 11.47 4.06 -16.96
CA GLN A 208 10.72 3.66 -18.16
C GLN A 208 9.22 3.45 -17.91
N ILE A 209 8.76 3.50 -16.65
CA ILE A 209 7.33 3.48 -16.35
C ILE A 209 6.69 4.69 -17.02
N GLU A 210 5.65 4.44 -17.82
CA GLU A 210 5.14 5.42 -18.79
C GLU A 210 4.21 6.48 -18.16
N LYS A 211 3.69 6.23 -16.95
CA LYS A 211 2.74 7.13 -16.27
C LYS A 211 2.68 6.87 -14.78
N GLY A 212 2.12 7.83 -14.06
CA GLY A 212 1.86 7.74 -12.63
C GLY A 212 2.95 8.36 -11.79
N GLU A 213 2.97 7.96 -10.53
CA GLU A 213 3.90 8.43 -9.51
C GLU A 213 4.72 7.26 -8.95
N ILE A 214 6.00 7.52 -8.66
CA ILE A 214 6.88 6.57 -7.99
C ILE A 214 7.42 7.22 -6.72
N CYS A 215 7.15 6.60 -5.57
CA CYS A 215 7.62 7.10 -4.28
C CYS A 215 8.85 6.31 -3.83
N LEU A 216 9.99 7.00 -3.68
CA LEU A 216 11.28 6.45 -3.27
C LEU A 216 11.85 7.25 -2.09
N ASN A 217 11.01 7.54 -1.10
CA ASN A 217 11.36 8.41 0.03
C ASN A 217 12.34 7.79 1.03
N GLY A 218 12.79 6.55 0.82
CA GLY A 218 13.87 5.94 1.59
C GLY A 218 15.27 6.30 1.08
N LEU A 219 15.38 6.86 -0.14
CA LEU A 219 16.67 7.19 -0.73
C LEU A 219 17.26 8.45 -0.09
N ALA A 220 18.38 8.29 0.62
CA ALA A 220 19.07 9.42 1.24
C ALA A 220 19.90 10.26 0.24
N ASN A 221 20.32 9.66 -0.88
CA ASN A 221 21.14 10.27 -1.92
C ASN A 221 20.83 9.65 -3.29
N LEU A 222 21.33 10.30 -4.36
CA LEU A 222 21.23 9.83 -5.75
C LEU A 222 22.55 9.99 -6.48
N SER A 223 22.90 9.02 -7.32
CA SER A 223 23.96 9.17 -8.33
C SER A 223 23.54 10.17 -9.41
N ALA A 224 24.51 10.68 -10.18
CA ALA A 224 24.23 11.55 -11.31
C ALA A 224 23.47 10.82 -12.42
N GLU A 225 23.75 9.53 -12.60
CA GLU A 225 23.13 8.63 -13.55
C GLU A 225 21.67 8.33 -13.18
N ALA A 226 21.39 7.99 -11.91
CA ALA A 226 20.02 7.80 -11.43
C ALA A 226 19.19 9.09 -11.54
N ALA A 227 19.75 10.23 -11.14
CA ALA A 227 19.12 11.53 -11.30
C ALA A 227 18.78 11.85 -12.77
N LYS A 228 19.66 11.50 -13.70
CA LYS A 228 19.45 11.67 -15.13
C LYS A 228 18.39 10.73 -15.71
N ALA A 229 18.29 9.50 -15.20
CA ALA A 229 17.21 8.59 -15.55
C ALA A 229 15.86 9.18 -15.12
N PHE A 230 15.73 9.54 -13.84
CA PHE A 230 14.50 10.12 -13.30
C PHE A 230 14.09 11.43 -13.98
N SER A 231 15.04 12.32 -14.30
CA SER A 231 14.72 13.58 -14.99
C SER A 231 14.15 13.38 -16.41
N ARG A 232 14.30 12.20 -17.01
CA ARG A 232 13.81 11.86 -18.35
C ARG A 232 12.52 11.06 -18.34
N SER A 233 12.13 10.55 -17.19
CA SER A 233 10.96 9.70 -17.03
C SER A 233 9.68 10.45 -17.37
N ALA A 234 8.67 9.68 -17.79
CA ALA A 234 7.29 10.16 -17.93
C ALA A 234 6.54 10.20 -16.59
N CYS A 235 7.08 9.58 -15.54
CA CYS A 235 6.50 9.57 -14.20
C CYS A 235 6.91 10.78 -13.37
N SER A 236 6.08 11.08 -12.36
CA SER A 236 6.48 11.94 -11.24
C SER A 236 7.21 11.12 -10.18
N PHE A 237 8.18 11.72 -9.50
CA PHE A 237 8.94 11.06 -8.43
C PHE A 237 8.81 11.82 -7.11
N SER A 238 8.44 11.11 -6.06
CA SER A 238 8.62 11.58 -4.68
C SER A 238 9.96 11.06 -4.18
N LEU A 239 10.89 11.98 -3.94
CA LEU A 239 12.27 11.75 -3.49
C LEU A 239 12.54 12.54 -2.21
N ASP A 240 11.54 12.67 -1.35
CA ASP A 240 11.58 13.50 -0.14
C ASP A 240 12.55 12.97 0.91
N GLY A 241 13.04 11.74 0.78
CA GLY A 241 14.13 11.21 1.59
C GLY A 241 15.52 11.74 1.22
N VAL A 242 15.67 12.33 0.03
CA VAL A 242 16.97 12.77 -0.48
C VAL A 242 17.41 14.00 0.29
N THR A 243 18.42 13.83 1.13
CA THR A 243 18.99 14.90 1.96
C THR A 243 20.29 15.46 1.41
N ASN A 244 20.90 14.78 0.43
CA ASN A 244 22.16 15.17 -0.16
C ASN A 244 22.21 14.85 -1.67
N LEU A 245 22.71 15.81 -2.47
CA LEU A 245 22.91 15.69 -3.90
C LEU A 245 24.27 16.28 -4.30
N CYS A 246 24.95 15.65 -5.26
CA CYS A 246 26.06 16.30 -5.95
C CYS A 246 25.55 17.33 -6.97
N ALA A 247 26.45 18.20 -7.44
CA ALA A 247 26.11 19.24 -8.42
C ALA A 247 25.65 18.63 -9.75
N GLU A 248 26.22 17.50 -10.16
CA GLU A 248 25.87 16.77 -11.38
C GLU A 248 24.44 16.20 -11.30
N ALA A 249 24.08 15.57 -10.18
CA ALA A 249 22.74 15.05 -9.94
C ALA A 249 21.70 16.18 -9.87
N ALA A 250 21.98 17.25 -9.12
CA ALA A 250 21.11 18.42 -9.05
C ALA A 250 20.90 19.06 -10.44
N LYS A 251 21.97 19.19 -11.23
CA LYS A 251 21.88 19.67 -12.61
C LYS A 251 21.04 18.75 -13.49
N ALA A 252 21.18 17.43 -13.36
CA ALA A 252 20.36 16.48 -14.11
C ALA A 252 18.87 16.66 -13.79
N LEU A 253 18.52 16.67 -12.50
CA LEU A 253 17.13 16.86 -12.04
C LEU A 253 16.54 18.20 -12.47
N SER A 254 17.35 19.27 -12.55
CA SER A 254 16.90 20.60 -13.02
C SER A 254 16.29 20.57 -14.43
N TYR A 255 16.58 19.55 -15.25
CA TYR A 255 15.99 19.35 -16.57
C TYR A 255 14.76 18.43 -16.59
N SER A 256 14.21 18.09 -15.42
CA SER A 256 13.03 17.23 -15.32
C SER A 256 11.85 17.82 -16.08
N LYS A 257 11.10 16.94 -16.75
CA LYS A 257 9.86 17.27 -17.47
C LYS A 257 8.60 16.91 -16.69
N ASN A 258 8.75 16.26 -15.53
CA ASN A 258 7.67 15.86 -14.63
C ASN A 258 8.00 16.25 -13.20
N MET A 259 6.99 16.16 -12.33
CA MET A 259 7.13 16.56 -10.94
C MET A 259 8.19 15.72 -10.23
N ILE A 260 9.13 16.38 -9.58
CA ILE A 260 10.10 15.76 -8.68
C ILE A 260 10.01 16.47 -7.33
N SER A 261 9.61 15.73 -6.31
CA SER A 261 9.57 16.22 -4.94
C SER A 261 10.88 15.93 -4.22
N LEU A 262 11.49 16.95 -3.62
CA LEU A 262 12.75 16.89 -2.88
C LEU A 262 12.60 17.64 -1.54
N LEU A 263 11.49 17.42 -0.83
CA LEU A 263 11.17 18.19 0.38
C LEU A 263 12.16 17.95 1.52
N GLY A 264 12.81 16.79 1.60
CA GLY A 264 13.87 16.52 2.59
C GLY A 264 15.22 17.17 2.28
N LEU A 265 15.39 17.80 1.12
CA LEU A 265 16.64 18.44 0.70
C LEU A 265 16.82 19.81 1.40
N THR A 266 16.96 19.77 2.72
CA THR A 266 16.94 20.96 3.59
C THR A 266 18.30 21.63 3.80
N GLN A 267 19.39 20.88 3.63
CA GLN A 267 20.76 21.35 3.87
C GLN A 267 21.58 21.29 2.58
N VAL A 268 21.27 22.16 1.62
CA VAL A 268 22.01 22.25 0.34
C VAL A 268 22.76 23.56 0.18
N SER A 269 23.89 23.47 -0.52
CA SER A 269 24.63 24.67 -0.94
C SER A 269 23.75 25.59 -1.77
N GLY A 270 23.96 26.91 -1.66
CA GLY A 270 23.19 27.90 -2.41
C GLY A 270 23.18 27.65 -3.93
N ASN A 271 24.28 27.13 -4.47
CA ASN A 271 24.38 26.77 -5.90
C ASN A 271 23.43 25.63 -6.29
N ILE A 272 23.26 24.60 -5.45
CA ILE A 272 22.33 23.48 -5.74
C ILE A 272 20.88 23.96 -5.65
N LYS A 273 20.55 24.75 -4.62
CA LYS A 273 19.21 25.32 -4.45
C LYS A 273 18.84 26.20 -5.65
N GLU A 274 19.75 27.07 -6.09
CA GLU A 274 19.53 27.94 -7.26
C GLU A 274 19.40 27.16 -8.58
N LEU A 275 20.10 26.03 -8.72
CA LEU A 275 19.95 25.17 -9.91
C LEU A 275 18.56 24.53 -9.97
N LEU A 276 18.09 23.98 -8.85
CA LEU A 276 16.82 23.26 -8.77
C LEU A 276 15.62 24.20 -8.82
N SER A 277 15.69 25.35 -8.15
CA SER A 277 14.58 26.33 -8.09
C SER A 277 14.25 26.99 -9.43
N LYS A 278 15.06 26.78 -10.48
CA LYS A 278 14.79 27.26 -11.84
C LYS A 278 13.73 26.42 -12.57
N ASN A 279 13.41 25.24 -12.06
CA ASN A 279 12.39 24.37 -12.63
C ASN A 279 11.20 24.27 -11.68
N GLU A 280 10.04 24.81 -12.09
CA GLU A 280 8.79 24.83 -11.31
C GLU A 280 8.23 23.42 -11.04
N LEU A 281 8.69 22.39 -11.78
CA LEU A 281 8.32 21.00 -11.55
C LEU A 281 9.14 20.36 -10.41
N ILE A 282 10.10 21.09 -9.83
CA ILE A 282 10.86 20.61 -8.68
C ILE A 282 10.30 21.26 -7.43
N SER A 283 9.73 20.43 -6.55
CA SER A 283 9.27 20.88 -5.25
C SER A 283 10.42 20.79 -4.24
N LEU A 284 10.72 21.91 -3.60
CA LEU A 284 11.67 22.02 -2.49
C LEU A 284 10.90 22.52 -1.26
N GLN A 285 11.42 22.26 -0.07
CA GLN A 285 10.82 22.83 1.14
C GLN A 285 10.98 24.36 1.13
N ASP A 286 9.86 25.07 1.33
CA ASP A 286 9.86 26.51 1.55
C ASP A 286 10.56 26.85 2.88
N GLU A 287 11.40 27.89 2.89
CA GLU A 287 12.05 28.42 4.11
C GLU A 287 11.08 29.17 5.03
#